data_AF-A0A4Q3I5K5-F1
#
_entry.id   AF-A0A4Q3I5K5-F1
#
_cell.length_a   1.000
_cell.length_b   1.000
_cell.length_c   1.000
_cell.angle_alpha   90.00
_cell.angle_beta   90.00
_cell.angle_gamma   90.00
#
_symmetry.space_group_name_H-M   'P 1'
#
loop_
_entity.id
_entity.type
_entity.pdbx_description
1 polymer ?
#
loop_
_entity_poly.entity_id
_entity_poly.type
_entity_poly.pdbx_seq_one_letter_code
_entity_poly.pdbx_strand_id
1 'polypeptide(L)'
;MHQSSSKRFENLGIPGSTDADILEAAHRLVELHLTYLREHETKNDLFDVRDLPASKDSLVNAFRLTLATENRTHMRTLLLKAGMTLAQFQENIGRPMIVKSQDGQKPNQVRRSDIDAAVARRFNKALVQLGEERARLGRVFQDAMRIAGDKPLH
;
A
#
# COMPACT_ATOMS: atom_id res chain seq x y z
N MET A 1 -11.75 21.25 37.76
CA MET A 1 -10.66 20.26 37.87
C MET A 1 -10.88 19.19 36.82
N HIS A 2 -10.00 19.18 35.82
CA HIS A 2 -9.98 18.22 34.71
C HIS A 2 -9.67 16.81 35.22
N GLN A 3 -10.25 15.80 34.60
CA GLN A 3 -9.48 14.65 34.13
C GLN A 3 -10.17 14.03 32.90
N SER A 4 -9.49 14.20 31.77
CA SER A 4 -9.69 13.53 30.50
C SER A 4 -8.49 12.61 30.33
N SER A 5 -8.67 11.36 29.90
CA SER A 5 -7.65 10.56 29.19
C SER A 5 -8.28 9.25 28.70
N SER A 6 -8.62 9.19 27.42
CA SER A 6 -7.73 8.69 26.35
C SER A 6 -7.65 7.16 26.35
N LYS A 7 -8.73 6.53 25.88
CA LYS A 7 -8.70 5.16 25.36
C LYS A 7 -8.23 5.23 23.91
N ARG A 8 -6.94 5.05 23.67
CA ARG A 8 -6.36 5.08 22.33
C ARG A 8 -5.34 3.94 22.19
N PHE A 9 -5.57 3.14 21.15
CA PHE A 9 -4.70 2.12 20.57
C PHE A 9 -4.56 0.79 21.35
N GLU A 10 -5.48 -0.13 21.06
CA GLU A 10 -5.27 -1.55 21.35
C GLU A 10 -4.10 -2.09 20.50
N ASN A 11 -2.94 -2.14 21.16
CA ASN A 11 -2.03 -3.27 21.27
C ASN A 11 -1.74 -4.09 19.99
N LEU A 12 -0.61 -3.77 19.35
CA LEU A 12 0.07 -4.61 18.35
C LEU A 12 0.90 -5.76 18.97
N GLY A 13 0.69 -6.09 20.26
CA GLY A 13 0.97 -7.42 20.78
C GLY A 13 2.44 -7.80 21.00
N ILE A 14 3.33 -6.86 21.33
CA ILE A 14 4.65 -7.18 21.90
C ILE A 14 4.69 -6.65 23.34
N PRO A 15 4.69 -7.52 24.37
CA PRO A 15 4.82 -7.08 25.76
C PRO A 15 6.14 -6.31 25.96
N GLY A 16 6.06 -5.03 26.31
CA GLY A 16 7.22 -4.20 26.69
C GLY A 16 7.67 -3.14 25.68
N SER A 17 7.08 -3.02 24.49
CA SER A 17 7.39 -1.93 23.55
C SER A 17 6.63 -0.65 23.89
N THR A 18 7.32 0.49 23.92
CA THR A 18 6.69 1.81 24.08
C THR A 18 6.02 2.27 22.79
N ASP A 19 5.10 3.24 22.88
CA ASP A 19 4.49 3.88 21.70
C ASP A 19 5.55 4.46 20.75
N ALA A 20 6.68 4.93 21.30
CA ALA A 20 7.80 5.45 20.52
C ALA A 20 8.49 4.34 19.73
N ASP A 21 8.72 3.17 20.33
CA ASP A 21 9.34 2.01 19.67
C ASP A 21 8.46 1.49 18.52
N ILE A 22 7.15 1.46 18.74
CA ILE A 22 6.16 1.05 17.73
C ILE A 22 6.17 2.04 16.56
N LEU A 23 6.20 3.35 16.85
CA LEU A 23 6.25 4.38 15.82
C LEU A 23 7.56 4.33 15.02
N GLU A 24 8.69 4.15 15.69
CA GLU A 24 9.99 4.00 15.04
C GLU A 24 10.02 2.77 14.13
N ALA A 25 9.49 1.63 14.59
CA ALA A 25 9.37 0.43 13.77
C ALA A 25 8.50 0.64 12.53
N ALA A 26 7.38 1.37 12.67
CA ALA A 26 6.55 1.74 11.52
C ALA A 26 7.30 2.62 10.51
N HIS A 27 8.05 3.63 10.98
CA HIS A 27 8.87 4.45 10.10
C HIS A 27 9.90 3.62 9.32
N ARG A 28 10.61 2.71 9.98
CA ARG A 28 11.57 1.81 9.32
C ARG A 28 10.91 0.94 8.23
N LEU A 29 9.71 0.42 8.50
CA LEU A 29 8.97 -0.36 7.50
C LEU A 29 8.52 0.48 6.30
N VAL A 30 8.09 1.72 6.53
CA VAL A 30 7.76 2.65 5.44
C VAL A 30 9.00 2.98 4.62
N GLU A 31 10.13 3.28 5.26
CA GLU A 31 11.41 3.55 4.57
C GLU A 31 11.90 2.36 3.74
N LEU A 32 11.75 1.15 4.27
CA LEU A 32 12.06 -0.08 3.55
C LEU A 32 11.21 -0.22 2.28
N HIS A 33 9.91 0.06 2.36
CA HIS A 33 9.03 0.06 1.19
C HIS A 33 9.38 1.15 0.17
N LEU A 34 9.69 2.36 0.63
CA LEU A 34 10.11 3.46 -0.25
C LEU A 34 11.43 3.16 -0.96
N THR A 35 12.36 2.51 -0.28
CA THR A 35 13.62 2.04 -0.86
C THR A 35 13.37 0.99 -1.93
N TYR A 36 12.49 0.02 -1.65
CA TYR A 36 12.05 -0.97 -2.63
C TYR A 36 11.48 -0.32 -3.89
N LEU A 37 10.55 0.64 -3.75
CA LEU A 37 9.94 1.36 -4.89
C LEU A 37 10.95 2.18 -5.71
N ARG A 38 12.03 2.65 -5.08
CA ARG A 38 13.10 3.37 -5.78
C ARG A 38 13.97 2.42 -6.61
N GLU A 39 14.19 1.21 -6.11
CA GLU A 39 15.05 0.20 -6.74
C GLU A 39 14.32 -0.59 -7.82
N HIS A 40 12.98 -0.63 -7.77
CA HIS A 40 12.14 -1.40 -8.69
C HIS A 40 11.17 -0.46 -9.41
N GLU A 41 11.19 -0.41 -10.75
CA GLU A 41 10.20 0.36 -11.52
C GLU A 41 8.80 -0.30 -11.41
N THR A 42 7.97 0.13 -10.46
CA THR A 42 6.67 -0.52 -10.18
C THR A 42 5.45 0.03 -10.95
N LYS A 43 5.66 0.71 -12.09
CA LYS A 43 4.70 1.56 -12.84
C LYS A 43 3.20 1.21 -12.68
N ASN A 44 2.60 0.53 -13.64
CA ASN A 44 1.19 0.09 -13.60
C ASN A 44 1.11 -1.45 -13.51
N ASP A 45 2.19 -2.06 -13.06
CA ASP A 45 2.36 -3.50 -13.09
C ASP A 45 1.76 -4.12 -11.83
N LEU A 46 1.45 -5.42 -11.91
CA LEU A 46 1.00 -6.21 -10.76
C LEU A 46 2.09 -7.19 -10.36
N PHE A 47 2.31 -7.27 -9.05
CA PHE A 47 3.40 -8.02 -8.41
C PHE A 47 2.82 -9.07 -7.48
N ASP A 48 3.62 -10.09 -7.16
CA ASP A 48 3.24 -11.05 -6.13
C ASP A 48 3.55 -10.46 -4.75
N VAL A 49 2.72 -10.74 -3.74
CA VAL A 49 2.99 -10.27 -2.37
C VAL A 49 4.32 -10.76 -1.81
N ARG A 50 4.85 -11.88 -2.32
CA ARG A 50 6.15 -12.43 -1.94
C ARG A 50 7.32 -11.56 -2.40
N ASP A 51 7.09 -10.64 -3.33
CA ASP A 51 8.10 -9.69 -3.81
C ASP A 51 8.26 -8.50 -2.86
N LEU A 52 7.38 -8.34 -1.86
CA LEU A 52 7.46 -7.24 -0.89
C LEU A 52 8.63 -7.44 0.09
N PRO A 53 9.27 -6.35 0.55
CA PRO A 53 10.38 -6.43 1.49
C PRO A 53 9.94 -6.78 2.93
N ALA A 54 8.64 -6.74 3.20
CA ALA A 54 8.02 -7.16 4.46
C ALA A 54 6.57 -7.63 4.17
N SER A 55 5.93 -8.26 5.16
CA SER A 55 4.54 -8.68 4.98
C SER A 55 3.64 -7.48 4.62
N LYS A 56 2.68 -7.71 3.71
CA LYS A 56 1.78 -6.65 3.25
C LYS A 56 1.01 -6.02 4.40
N ASP A 57 0.55 -6.82 5.37
CA ASP A 57 -0.18 -6.33 6.54
C ASP A 57 0.70 -5.48 7.46
N SER A 58 1.97 -5.87 7.67
CA SER A 58 2.92 -5.05 8.43
C SER A 58 3.14 -3.69 7.76
N LEU A 59 3.29 -3.66 6.44
CA LEU A 59 3.44 -2.42 5.68
C LEU A 59 2.17 -1.56 5.75
N VAL A 60 0.99 -2.14 5.58
CA VAL A 60 -0.29 -1.42 5.73
C VAL A 60 -0.41 -0.79 7.12
N ASN A 61 -0.10 -1.54 8.18
CA ASN A 61 -0.15 -1.02 9.54
C ASN A 61 0.90 0.09 9.79
N ALA A 62 2.10 -0.07 9.24
CA ALA A 62 3.13 0.96 9.30
C ALA A 62 2.66 2.26 8.64
N PHE A 63 2.14 2.19 7.41
CA PHE A 63 1.56 3.35 6.72
C PHE A 63 0.41 3.99 7.49
N ARG A 64 -0.50 3.20 8.08
CA ARG A 64 -1.58 3.72 8.92
C ARG A 64 -1.04 4.54 10.09
N LEU A 65 -0.07 4.00 10.82
CA LEU A 65 0.48 4.68 11.99
C LEU A 65 1.21 5.97 11.58
N THR A 66 2.07 5.89 10.56
CA THR A 66 2.81 7.06 10.07
C THR A 66 1.88 8.14 9.49
N LEU A 67 0.80 7.77 8.81
CA LEU A 67 -0.20 8.73 8.31
C LEU A 67 -0.98 9.41 9.44
N ALA A 68 -1.26 8.68 10.52
CA ALA A 68 -1.99 9.19 11.68
C ALA A 68 -1.14 10.13 12.55
N THR A 69 0.19 10.08 12.44
CA THR A 69 1.11 10.88 13.24
C THR A 69 1.85 11.98 12.46
N GLU A 70 1.90 11.91 11.13
CA GLU A 70 2.48 12.96 10.29
C GLU A 70 1.58 14.19 10.24
N ASN A 71 2.08 15.33 10.73
CA ASN A 71 1.34 16.58 10.79
C ASN A 71 1.41 17.38 9.48
N ARG A 72 2.48 17.23 8.70
CA ARG A 72 2.71 18.01 7.47
C ARG A 72 1.88 17.45 6.32
N THR A 73 0.91 18.22 5.85
CA THR A 73 -0.04 17.82 4.80
C THR A 73 0.66 17.33 3.52
N HIS A 74 1.76 17.97 3.11
CA HIS A 74 2.50 17.56 1.92
C HIS A 74 3.12 16.16 2.10
N MET A 75 3.82 15.92 3.21
CA MET A 75 4.42 14.62 3.52
C MET A 75 3.36 13.53 3.65
N ARG A 76 2.24 13.82 4.31
CA ARG A 76 1.09 12.92 4.42
C ARG A 76 0.51 12.54 3.05
N THR A 77 0.45 13.49 2.12
CA THR A 77 0.02 13.22 0.74
C THR A 77 0.97 12.29 -0.01
N LEU A 78 2.29 12.48 0.16
CA LEU A 78 3.30 11.61 -0.42
C LEU A 78 3.25 10.20 0.18
N LEU A 79 3.11 10.09 1.50
CA LEU A 79 2.94 8.82 2.21
C LEU A 79 1.68 8.09 1.75
N LEU A 80 0.57 8.79 1.55
CA LEU A 80 -0.65 8.21 1.01
C LEU A 80 -0.39 7.62 -0.38
N LYS A 81 0.22 8.40 -1.29
CA LYS A 81 0.53 7.92 -2.65
C LYS A 81 1.44 6.69 -2.62
N ALA A 82 2.47 6.70 -1.78
CA ALA A 82 3.36 5.55 -1.61
C ALA A 82 2.62 4.34 -1.03
N GLY A 83 1.83 4.51 0.03
CA GLY A 83 1.05 3.42 0.63
C GLY A 83 0.04 2.82 -0.35
N MET A 84 -0.56 3.62 -1.23
CA MET A 84 -1.49 3.14 -2.26
C MET A 84 -0.84 2.20 -3.29
N THR A 85 0.49 2.20 -3.43
CA THR A 85 1.21 1.23 -4.29
C THR A 85 1.12 -0.20 -3.77
N LEU A 86 0.86 -0.41 -2.48
CA LEU A 86 0.64 -1.75 -1.92
C LEU A 86 -0.52 -2.49 -2.59
N ALA A 87 -1.46 -1.76 -3.21
CA ALA A 87 -2.53 -2.38 -3.98
C ALA A 87 -2.04 -3.11 -5.24
N GLN A 88 -0.82 -2.85 -5.73
CA GLN A 88 -0.25 -3.55 -6.88
C GLN A 88 0.22 -4.97 -6.54
N PHE A 89 0.42 -5.27 -5.25
CA PHE A 89 0.93 -6.56 -4.78
C PHE A 89 -0.24 -7.47 -4.42
N GLN A 90 -0.44 -8.53 -5.18
CA GLN A 90 -1.59 -9.42 -5.08
C GLN A 90 -1.15 -10.86 -4.87
N GLU A 91 -2.01 -11.64 -4.21
CA GLU A 91 -1.75 -13.05 -3.95
C GLU A 91 -1.76 -13.87 -5.24
N ASN A 92 -0.82 -14.80 -5.37
CA ASN A 92 -0.75 -15.76 -6.48
C ASN A 92 -0.61 -15.09 -7.88
N ILE A 93 0.07 -13.94 -7.95
CA ILE A 93 0.45 -13.35 -9.24
C ILE A 93 1.59 -14.16 -9.86
N GLY A 94 2.57 -14.66 -9.11
CA GLY A 94 3.76 -15.28 -9.71
C GLY A 94 4.64 -14.24 -10.42
N ARG A 95 4.95 -14.44 -11.71
CA ARG A 95 5.76 -13.45 -12.46
C ARG A 95 5.02 -12.11 -12.60
N PRO A 96 5.73 -10.96 -12.50
CA PRO A 96 5.12 -9.65 -12.66
C PRO A 96 4.31 -9.53 -13.95
N MET A 97 3.13 -8.95 -13.82
CA MET A 97 2.20 -8.74 -14.92
C MET A 97 2.36 -7.31 -15.40
N ILE A 98 3.07 -7.16 -16.53
CA ILE A 98 3.46 -5.85 -17.05
C ILE A 98 2.32 -5.27 -17.90
N VAL A 99 1.81 -4.10 -17.51
CA VAL A 99 0.75 -3.39 -18.24
C VAL A 99 1.39 -2.32 -19.11
N LYS A 100 1.59 -2.62 -20.39
CA LYS A 100 2.08 -1.64 -21.39
C LYS A 100 0.91 -1.09 -22.21
N SER A 101 0.77 0.23 -22.26
CA SER A 101 -0.11 0.89 -23.24
C SER A 101 0.38 0.56 -24.65
N GLN A 102 -0.51 0.12 -25.54
CA GLN A 102 -0.20 -0.09 -26.95
C GLN A 102 -0.27 1.24 -27.73
N ASP A 103 0.49 2.25 -27.32
CA ASP A 103 0.59 3.48 -28.10
C ASP A 103 1.61 3.25 -29.22
N GLY A 104 1.10 3.05 -30.45
CA GLY A 104 1.91 3.07 -31.68
C GLY A 104 2.08 1.75 -32.44
N GLN A 105 1.48 0.63 -32.03
CA GLN A 105 1.47 -0.58 -32.85
C GLN A 105 0.37 -0.51 -33.92
N LYS A 106 0.78 -0.56 -35.20
CA LYS A 106 -0.15 -0.78 -36.32
C LYS A 106 -0.95 -2.07 -36.06
N PRO A 107 -2.26 -2.16 -36.41
CA PRO A 107 -3.14 -3.25 -35.97
C PRO A 107 -2.83 -4.66 -36.51
N ASN A 108 -1.66 -4.88 -37.10
CA ASN A 108 -1.35 -6.13 -37.78
C ASN A 108 -0.33 -6.95 -36.97
N GLN A 109 -0.74 -8.17 -36.60
CA GLN A 109 0.07 -9.30 -36.14
C GLN A 109 0.21 -9.57 -34.62
N VAL A 110 -0.86 -9.41 -33.84
CA VAL A 110 -1.08 -10.35 -32.73
C VAL A 110 -2.39 -11.06 -33.01
N ARG A 111 -2.32 -12.32 -33.45
CA ARG A 111 -3.52 -13.14 -33.60
C ARG A 111 -4.14 -13.23 -32.21
N ARG A 112 -5.36 -12.71 -32.04
CA ARG A 112 -6.18 -12.83 -30.82
C ARG A 112 -6.35 -14.30 -30.35
N SER A 113 -6.00 -15.28 -31.20
CA SER A 113 -6.04 -16.72 -30.93
C SER A 113 -4.95 -17.24 -29.98
N ASP A 114 -3.90 -16.46 -29.69
CA ASP A 114 -2.70 -17.01 -29.02
C ASP A 114 -2.59 -16.58 -27.54
N ILE A 115 -3.52 -15.77 -27.03
CA ILE A 115 -3.60 -15.51 -25.58
C ILE A 115 -4.35 -16.68 -24.95
N ASP A 116 -3.62 -17.53 -24.26
CA ASP A 116 -4.18 -18.62 -23.46
C ASP A 116 -5.30 -18.07 -22.55
N ALA A 117 -6.50 -18.64 -22.68
CA ALA A 117 -7.66 -18.25 -21.91
C ALA A 117 -7.40 -18.30 -20.38
N ALA A 118 -6.47 -19.14 -19.93
CA ALA A 118 -6.03 -19.18 -18.54
C ALA A 118 -5.29 -17.89 -18.14
N VAL A 119 -4.43 -17.36 -19.00
CA VAL A 119 -3.72 -16.09 -18.79
C VAL A 119 -4.69 -14.92 -18.74
N ALA A 120 -5.64 -14.86 -19.67
CA ALA A 120 -6.68 -13.82 -19.69
C ALA A 120 -7.55 -13.85 -18.41
N ARG A 121 -7.96 -15.04 -17.96
CA ARG A 121 -8.71 -15.20 -16.70
C ARG A 121 -7.90 -14.74 -15.49
N ARG A 122 -6.62 -15.12 -15.40
CA ARG A 122 -5.73 -14.69 -14.31
C ARG A 122 -5.54 -13.17 -14.31
N PHE A 123 -5.37 -12.56 -15.48
CA PHE A 123 -5.27 -11.12 -15.65
C PHE A 123 -6.53 -10.39 -15.17
N ASN A 124 -7.71 -10.82 -15.63
CA ASN A 124 -8.98 -10.22 -15.21
C ASN A 124 -9.20 -10.34 -13.69
N LYS A 125 -8.89 -11.50 -13.11
CA LYS A 125 -8.96 -11.69 -11.65
C LYS A 125 -8.03 -10.71 -10.92
N ALA A 126 -6.80 -10.58 -11.37
CA ALA A 126 -5.81 -9.68 -10.77
C ALA A 126 -6.24 -8.21 -10.85
N LEU A 127 -6.88 -7.79 -11.95
CA LEU A 127 -7.43 -6.44 -12.09
C LEU A 127 -8.59 -6.16 -11.13
N VAL A 128 -9.50 -7.13 -10.95
CA VAL A 128 -10.59 -7.01 -9.96
C VAL A 128 -10.01 -6.87 -8.56
N GLN A 129 -9.05 -7.72 -8.20
CA GLN A 129 -8.37 -7.68 -6.90
C GLN A 129 -7.62 -6.36 -6.68
N LEU A 130 -6.95 -5.83 -7.71
CA LEU A 130 -6.33 -4.49 -7.66
C LEU A 130 -7.37 -3.42 -7.33
N GLY A 131 -8.53 -3.43 -8.01
CA GLY A 131 -9.59 -2.46 -7.79
C GLY A 131 -10.17 -2.51 -6.38
N GLU A 132 -10.50 -3.72 -5.91
CA GLU A 132 -11.00 -3.97 -4.56
C GLU A 132 -10.00 -3.52 -3.49
N GLU A 133 -8.72 -3.85 -3.70
CA GLU A 133 -7.66 -3.52 -2.78
C GLU A 133 -7.37 -2.03 -2.73
N ARG A 134 -7.38 -1.33 -3.87
CA ARG A 134 -7.30 0.13 -3.90
C ARG A 134 -8.44 0.77 -3.11
N ALA A 135 -9.67 0.29 -3.28
CA ALA A 135 -10.79 0.80 -2.53
C ALA A 135 -10.65 0.55 -1.02
N ARG A 136 -10.15 -0.64 -0.63
CA ARG A 136 -9.89 -0.99 0.77
C ARG A 136 -8.80 -0.11 1.39
N LEU A 137 -7.63 -0.03 0.77
CA LEU A 137 -6.51 0.78 1.24
C LEU A 137 -6.86 2.26 1.27
N GLY A 138 -7.62 2.75 0.28
CA GLY A 138 -8.14 4.11 0.26
C GLY A 138 -8.94 4.43 1.53
N ARG A 139 -9.90 3.58 1.92
CA ARG A 139 -10.65 3.76 3.17
C ARG A 139 -9.74 3.74 4.40
N VAL A 140 -8.90 2.70 4.50
CA VAL A 140 -8.00 2.49 5.65
C VAL A 140 -7.07 3.69 5.88
N PHE A 141 -6.49 4.24 4.81
CA PHE A 141 -5.56 5.36 4.92
C PHE A 141 -6.26 6.71 5.11
N GLN A 142 -7.44 6.91 4.52
CA GLN A 142 -8.24 8.12 4.80
C GLN A 142 -8.68 8.16 6.28
N ASP A 143 -9.08 7.03 6.85
CA ASP A 143 -9.42 6.93 8.27
C ASP A 143 -8.22 7.27 9.17
N ALA A 144 -7.03 6.79 8.82
CA ALA A 144 -5.80 7.12 9.54
C ALA A 144 -5.48 8.62 9.47
N MET A 145 -5.63 9.24 8.30
CA MET A 145 -5.37 10.67 8.12
C MET A 145 -6.33 11.56 8.92
N ARG A 146 -7.57 11.12 9.14
CA ARG A 146 -8.54 11.87 9.96
C ARG A 146 -8.08 12.00 11.42
N ILE A 147 -7.41 10.98 11.96
CA ILE A 147 -6.83 11.02 13.32
C ILE A 147 -5.77 12.13 13.43
N ALA A 148 -4.98 12.34 12.38
CA ALA A 148 -3.98 13.41 12.32
C ALA A 148 -4.63 14.80 12.16
N GLY A 149 -5.70 14.90 11.37
CA GLY A 149 -6.43 16.15 11.12
C GLY A 149 -7.20 16.67 12.34
N ASP A 150 -7.69 15.77 13.19
CA ASP A 150 -8.46 16.10 14.41
C ASP A 150 -7.55 16.45 15.61
N LYS A 151 -6.22 16.53 15.44
CA LYS A 151 -5.29 16.81 16.55
C LYS A 151 -5.27 18.32 16.82
N PRO A 152 -5.71 18.80 18.00
CA PRO A 152 -5.66 20.22 18.32
C PRO A 152 -4.22 20.72 18.29
N LEU A 153 -4.01 21.86 17.64
CA LEU A 153 -2.77 22.61 17.71
C LEU A 153 -2.57 23.02 19.18
N HIS A 154 -1.62 22.39 19.86
CA HIS A 154 -1.14 22.81 21.18
C HIS A 154 0.03 23.78 21.00
#